data_AF-A0A8S1RBR9-F1
#
_entry.id   AF-A0A8S1RBR9-F1
#
_cell.length_a   1.000
_cell.length_b   1.000
_cell.length_c   1.000
_cell.angle_alpha   90.00
_cell.angle_beta   90.00
_cell.angle_gamma   90.00
#
_symmetry.space_group_name_H-M   'P 1'
#
loop_
_entity.id
_entity.type
_entity.pdbx_description
1 polymer ?
#
loop_
_entity_poly.entity_id
_entity_poly.type
_entity_poly.pdbx_seq_one_letter_code
_entity_poly.pdbx_strand_id
1 'polypeptide(L)'
;MRDFKLFLKLFDDGCIDNNIVPFDGCYSNNYDCIQGCRNCIKGICQNCLDGFWYQEQTQICIPQCGDSIITLNEECDDGNKIGYDGCYECKYQCSQNCEKCQFGKCLECQVEYQLDFYKIKCIPKCGDDVITSQELFDDGNNIQFDGYHKCLNYCQIECLLCFDNKCYNCQEGWQLQEYQCIQICGDSEQYQIPYQMNNGKCLPICGDNIITPIFEQCDDGNDIPYDGCFQCLYSCSYGCIQCEKDNHCLLCEDQNYILDTQTFQCNLQQQNIETNTEVIINDNDQLIVQCNKNQAFIQNKCVNLCGNGILKSEFEQCDDGNNNGGDGCSALCFQEDSYECNNQENQLSICTFIQTPNFNLILLSDKQNQTKIIELIFSQQVYISSKLNFEQIIEFIILNEIQIAFSLIPFQNITSQLSNPKYKILIQFLEPVANPILKVTIQKYSIFNSYDMELNNNQIQLQLGTPFVLSEATQKRVNQIIQMNDAVIYTTVGIAGFLFLTVFRYLYQNIFIAYFRQFKCR
;
A
#
# COMPACT_ATOMS: atom_id res chain seq x y z
N MET A 1 69.53 -27.64 -15.36
CA MET A 1 70.99 -27.70 -15.13
C MET A 1 71.36 -26.56 -14.20
N ARG A 2 71.97 -26.87 -13.04
CA ARG A 2 72.87 -26.06 -12.17
C ARG A 2 72.36 -24.67 -11.71
N ASP A 3 72.43 -24.25 -10.44
CA ASP A 3 73.45 -24.39 -9.39
C ASP A 3 72.74 -24.35 -8.01
N PHE A 4 72.91 -25.27 -7.04
CA PHE A 4 74.05 -25.52 -6.16
C PHE A 4 74.85 -24.28 -5.67
N LYS A 5 74.65 -23.97 -4.38
CA LYS A 5 75.53 -23.21 -3.46
C LYS A 5 75.62 -21.70 -3.68
N LEU A 6 74.75 -20.99 -2.97
CA LEU A 6 75.22 -19.97 -2.03
C LEU A 6 74.82 -20.39 -0.60
N PHE A 7 75.57 -21.34 -0.05
CA PHE A 7 75.53 -21.68 1.37
C PHE A 7 76.52 -20.75 2.08
N LEU A 8 76.04 -19.63 2.60
CA LEU A 8 76.73 -18.83 3.62
C LEU A 8 75.67 -18.17 4.49
N LYS A 9 75.48 -18.75 5.68
CA LYS A 9 74.82 -18.22 6.86
C LYS A 9 74.56 -16.71 6.82
N LEU A 10 73.30 -16.34 6.68
CA LEU A 10 72.70 -15.29 7.50
C LEU A 10 71.33 -15.84 7.91
N PHE A 11 71.06 -15.79 9.21
CA PHE A 11 69.80 -16.08 9.87
C PHE A 11 68.61 -15.70 8.97
N ASP A 12 67.78 -16.67 8.55
CA ASP A 12 66.39 -16.33 8.27
C ASP A 12 65.66 -16.71 9.54
N ASP A 13 65.74 -15.79 10.49
CA ASP A 13 64.93 -15.80 11.69
C ASP A 13 63.48 -15.97 11.21
N GLY A 14 62.84 -17.06 11.62
CA GLY A 14 61.39 -17.11 11.58
C GLY A 14 60.87 -15.81 12.18
N CYS A 15 59.80 -15.27 11.62
CA CYS A 15 59.20 -14.07 12.18
C CYS A 15 58.85 -14.31 13.66
N ILE A 16 58.97 -13.28 14.50
CA ILE A 16 58.54 -13.33 15.91
C ILE A 16 57.70 -12.08 16.14
N ASP A 17 56.41 -12.27 16.37
CA ASP A 17 55.39 -11.23 16.48
C ASP A 17 54.68 -11.23 17.85
N ASN A 18 55.14 -12.07 18.79
CA ASN A 18 54.68 -12.19 20.17
C ASN A 18 53.16 -12.44 20.32
N ASN A 19 52.51 -12.95 19.27
CA ASN A 19 51.09 -13.26 19.28
C ASN A 19 50.83 -14.61 18.56
N ILE A 20 49.57 -15.04 18.51
CA ILE A 20 49.15 -16.29 17.82
C ILE A 20 47.99 -16.02 16.85
N VAL A 21 47.93 -14.81 16.30
CA VAL A 21 46.91 -14.36 15.37
C VAL A 21 47.33 -14.84 13.98
N PRO A 22 46.56 -15.71 13.32
CA PRO A 22 46.87 -16.10 11.95
C PRO A 22 46.65 -14.91 11.00
N PHE A 23 47.35 -14.90 9.85
CA PHE A 23 47.20 -13.90 8.80
C PHE A 23 47.59 -12.44 9.13
N ASP A 24 48.58 -12.22 9.99
CA ASP A 24 49.13 -10.88 10.30
C ASP A 24 50.58 -10.67 9.80
N GLY A 25 51.09 -11.64 9.03
CA GLY A 25 52.48 -11.66 8.55
C GLY A 25 53.36 -12.70 9.26
N CYS A 26 52.93 -13.20 10.43
CA CYS A 26 53.66 -14.20 11.19
C CYS A 26 52.75 -15.12 12.01
N TYR A 27 52.84 -16.43 11.79
CA TYR A 27 52.07 -17.38 12.58
C TYR A 27 52.94 -18.52 13.10
N SER A 28 52.97 -18.71 14.41
CA SER A 28 53.72 -19.79 15.07
C SER A 28 55.20 -19.82 14.69
N ASN A 29 55.85 -18.66 14.69
CA ASN A 29 57.25 -18.43 14.30
C ASN A 29 57.58 -18.78 12.83
N ASN A 30 56.58 -18.88 11.97
CA ASN A 30 56.74 -19.03 10.52
C ASN A 30 56.05 -17.86 9.82
N TYR A 31 56.68 -17.36 8.75
CA TYR A 31 56.05 -16.32 7.92
C TYR A 31 54.71 -16.82 7.38
N ASP A 32 53.65 -16.05 7.63
CA ASP A 32 52.31 -16.31 7.14
C ASP A 32 51.88 -15.12 6.27
N CYS A 33 51.00 -15.33 5.30
CA CYS A 33 50.52 -14.24 4.47
C CYS A 33 49.50 -13.41 5.23
N ILE A 34 49.60 -12.07 5.15
CA ILE A 34 48.57 -11.20 5.69
C ILE A 34 47.18 -11.49 5.08
N GLN A 35 46.13 -11.25 5.85
CA GLN A 35 44.74 -11.49 5.45
C GLN A 35 44.41 -10.74 4.15
N GLY A 36 43.68 -11.40 3.24
CA GLY A 36 43.33 -10.82 1.94
C GLY A 36 44.46 -10.87 0.91
N CYS A 37 45.61 -11.50 1.21
CA CYS A 37 46.73 -11.62 0.29
C CYS A 37 46.68 -12.92 -0.54
N ARG A 38 46.82 -12.79 -1.87
CA ARG A 38 46.92 -13.93 -2.79
C ARG A 38 48.26 -14.64 -2.70
N ASN A 39 49.35 -13.87 -2.68
CA ASN A 39 50.74 -14.37 -2.60
C ASN A 39 51.60 -13.41 -1.76
N CYS A 40 52.41 -13.93 -0.84
CA CYS A 40 53.31 -13.12 0.00
C CYS A 40 54.76 -13.65 -0.04
N ILE A 41 55.72 -12.77 0.32
CA ILE A 41 57.13 -13.11 0.50
C ILE A 41 57.56 -12.60 1.88
N LYS A 42 57.99 -13.51 2.76
CA LYS A 42 58.37 -13.19 4.16
C LYS A 42 57.32 -12.37 4.91
N GLY A 43 56.05 -12.76 4.79
CA GLY A 43 54.91 -12.08 5.43
C GLY A 43 54.41 -10.81 4.75
N ILE A 44 55.15 -10.28 3.75
CA ILE A 44 54.75 -9.07 3.01
C ILE A 44 53.93 -9.46 1.78
N CYS A 45 52.74 -8.88 1.64
CA CYS A 45 51.87 -9.17 0.51
C CYS A 45 52.41 -8.62 -0.81
N GLN A 46 52.34 -9.44 -1.85
CA GLN A 46 52.71 -9.03 -3.22
C GLN A 46 51.48 -8.66 -4.05
N ASN A 47 50.38 -9.41 -3.92
CA ASN A 47 49.12 -9.17 -4.62
C ASN A 47 47.93 -9.50 -3.71
N CYS A 48 46.89 -8.69 -3.73
CA CYS A 48 45.67 -8.94 -2.98
C CYS A 48 44.74 -9.95 -3.70
N LEU A 49 43.84 -10.56 -2.94
CA LEU A 49 42.71 -11.34 -3.44
C LEU A 49 41.66 -10.40 -4.05
N ASP A 50 40.79 -10.96 -4.89
CA ASP A 50 39.66 -10.20 -5.44
C ASP A 50 38.74 -9.79 -4.28
N GLY A 51 38.27 -8.54 -4.25
CA GLY A 51 37.60 -7.95 -3.07
C GLY A 51 38.51 -7.13 -2.14
N PHE A 52 39.82 -7.02 -2.42
CA PHE A 52 40.77 -6.27 -1.58
C PHE A 52 41.65 -5.34 -2.42
N TRP A 53 41.95 -4.14 -1.90
CA TRP A 53 42.92 -3.23 -2.51
C TRP A 53 44.16 -3.04 -1.63
N TYR A 54 45.30 -2.85 -2.30
CA TYR A 54 46.61 -2.79 -1.64
C TYR A 54 46.92 -1.38 -1.12
N GLN A 55 47.16 -1.24 0.18
CA GLN A 55 47.54 0.02 0.81
C GLN A 55 49.06 0.13 0.94
N GLU A 56 49.70 0.96 0.11
CA GLU A 56 51.16 1.06 0.01
C GLU A 56 51.86 1.50 1.30
N GLN A 57 51.21 2.32 2.13
CA GLN A 57 51.79 2.88 3.37
C GLN A 57 51.91 1.84 4.49
N THR A 58 51.00 0.88 4.53
CA THR A 58 50.87 -0.12 5.58
C THR A 58 51.19 -1.53 5.08
N GLN A 59 51.38 -1.69 3.76
CA GLN A 59 51.65 -2.96 3.07
C GLN A 59 50.57 -4.04 3.32
N ILE A 60 49.34 -3.61 3.61
CA ILE A 60 48.20 -4.48 3.86
C ILE A 60 47.17 -4.43 2.75
N CYS A 61 46.46 -5.54 2.57
CA CYS A 61 45.26 -5.62 1.72
C CYS A 61 44.05 -5.26 2.58
N ILE A 62 43.33 -4.20 2.22
CA ILE A 62 42.10 -3.82 2.92
C ILE A 62 40.89 -4.16 2.05
N PRO A 63 39.80 -4.64 2.66
CA PRO A 63 38.61 -5.02 1.93
C PRO A 63 38.00 -3.81 1.20
N GLN A 64 37.52 -4.03 -0.01
CA GLN A 64 37.01 -2.99 -0.88
C GLN A 64 35.50 -2.93 -0.82
N CYS A 65 35.00 -1.98 -0.05
CA CYS A 65 33.56 -1.77 0.02
C CYS A 65 32.92 -1.25 -1.27
N GLY A 66 31.80 -1.86 -1.65
CA GLY A 66 30.94 -1.53 -2.78
C GLY A 66 31.29 -2.26 -4.07
N ASP A 67 31.85 -3.46 -4.01
CA ASP A 67 32.23 -4.25 -5.19
C ASP A 67 31.43 -5.55 -5.38
N SER A 68 30.38 -5.74 -4.58
CA SER A 68 29.51 -6.91 -4.49
C SER A 68 30.17 -8.18 -3.94
N ILE A 69 31.36 -8.09 -3.33
CA ILE A 69 32.06 -9.24 -2.75
C ILE A 69 32.14 -9.07 -1.24
N ILE A 70 31.43 -9.91 -0.49
CA ILE A 70 31.54 -9.92 0.98
C ILE A 70 32.78 -10.71 1.40
N THR A 71 33.79 -10.02 1.90
CA THR A 71 35.00 -10.59 2.48
C THR A 71 34.87 -10.78 4.00
N LEU A 72 35.81 -11.53 4.62
CA LEU A 72 35.70 -11.94 6.03
C LEU A 72 35.62 -10.78 7.05
N ASN A 73 36.05 -9.57 6.66
CA ASN A 73 36.06 -8.38 7.52
C ASN A 73 34.94 -7.38 7.15
N GLU A 74 34.07 -7.73 6.21
CA GLU A 74 32.91 -6.93 5.82
C GLU A 74 31.65 -7.56 6.40
N GLU A 75 30.80 -6.76 7.02
CA GLU A 75 29.50 -7.25 7.50
C GLU A 75 28.50 -7.34 6.34
N CYS A 76 28.69 -6.52 5.30
CA CYS A 76 27.88 -6.48 4.08
C CYS A 76 28.65 -5.83 2.93
N ASP A 77 28.18 -6.05 1.70
CA ASP A 77 28.56 -5.30 0.50
C ASP A 77 27.39 -5.35 -0.50
N ASP A 78 26.88 -4.19 -0.91
CA ASP A 78 25.75 -4.06 -1.84
C ASP A 78 26.13 -3.45 -3.20
N GLY A 79 27.42 -3.53 -3.54
CA GLY A 79 27.94 -3.13 -4.84
C GLY A 79 27.99 -1.61 -5.06
N ASN A 80 27.81 -0.82 -3.99
CA ASN A 80 27.87 0.63 -4.09
C ASN A 80 28.41 1.28 -2.79
N LYS A 81 28.45 2.62 -2.74
CA LYS A 81 28.91 3.41 -1.57
C LYS A 81 27.88 4.44 -1.11
N ILE A 82 26.62 4.18 -1.39
CA ILE A 82 25.48 5.01 -1.04
C ILE A 82 25.14 4.71 0.43
N GLY A 83 24.77 5.74 1.18
CA GLY A 83 24.31 5.55 2.55
C GLY A 83 22.80 5.26 2.59
N TYR A 84 22.36 4.57 3.64
CA TYR A 84 20.95 4.31 3.98
C TYR A 84 20.18 3.43 2.98
N ASP A 85 20.86 2.59 2.22
CA ASP A 85 20.26 1.60 1.32
C ASP A 85 20.45 0.14 1.77
N GLY A 86 21.20 -0.08 2.85
CA GLY A 86 21.35 -1.37 3.51
C GLY A 86 22.79 -1.64 3.96
N CYS A 87 23.77 -1.14 3.21
CA CYS A 87 25.17 -1.30 3.52
C CYS A 87 25.96 -0.02 3.26
N TYR A 88 26.68 0.48 4.27
CA TYR A 88 27.54 1.63 4.09
C TYR A 88 28.81 1.48 4.91
N GLU A 89 29.95 1.81 4.30
CA GLU A 89 31.28 1.55 4.88
C GLU A 89 31.45 0.10 5.38
N CYS A 90 30.81 -0.84 4.65
CA CYS A 90 30.87 -2.28 4.87
C CYS A 90 30.36 -2.73 6.23
N LYS A 91 29.45 -1.92 6.77
CA LYS A 91 28.64 -2.18 7.93
C LYS A 91 27.18 -2.04 7.54
N TYR A 92 26.36 -2.86 8.17
CA TYR A 92 24.92 -2.76 7.99
C TYR A 92 24.46 -1.36 8.39
N GLN A 93 23.86 -0.64 7.44
CA GLN A 93 23.29 0.68 7.67
C GLN A 93 21.82 0.66 7.30
N CYS A 94 20.98 1.07 8.25
CA CYS A 94 19.53 1.04 8.08
C CYS A 94 19.06 2.17 7.18
N SER A 95 17.95 1.94 6.47
CA SER A 95 17.29 2.99 5.71
C SER A 95 16.84 4.15 6.61
N GLN A 96 16.77 5.35 6.04
CA GLN A 96 16.21 6.50 6.75
C GLN A 96 14.78 6.20 7.23
N ASN A 97 14.43 6.76 8.39
CA ASN A 97 13.10 6.64 9.01
C ASN A 97 12.70 5.21 9.43
N CYS A 98 13.69 4.31 9.54
CA CYS A 98 13.50 2.98 10.11
C CYS A 98 13.66 3.01 11.64
N GLU A 99 12.66 2.51 12.38
CA GLU A 99 12.68 2.44 13.84
C GLU A 99 13.31 1.13 14.34
N LYS A 100 12.98 -0.01 13.72
CA LYS A 100 13.62 -1.30 14.01
C LYS A 100 14.28 -1.86 12.77
N CYS A 101 15.56 -2.15 12.89
CA CYS A 101 16.40 -2.60 11.78
C CYS A 101 17.29 -3.76 12.23
N GLN A 102 17.45 -4.75 11.35
CA GLN A 102 18.30 -5.91 11.58
C GLN A 102 19.03 -6.27 10.29
N PHE A 103 20.37 -6.35 10.35
CA PHE A 103 21.23 -6.66 9.19
C PHE A 103 20.94 -5.77 7.95
N GLY A 104 20.80 -4.46 8.15
CA GLY A 104 20.58 -3.49 7.06
C GLY A 104 19.15 -3.48 6.50
N LYS A 105 18.29 -4.40 6.96
CA LYS A 105 16.88 -4.50 6.55
C LYS A 105 15.98 -3.83 7.56
N CYS A 106 15.07 -2.98 7.08
CA CYS A 106 14.08 -2.38 7.93
C CYS A 106 12.93 -3.37 8.25
N LEU A 107 12.60 -3.48 9.54
CA LEU A 107 11.51 -4.32 10.05
C LEU A 107 10.31 -3.48 10.50
N GLU A 108 10.54 -2.25 10.95
CA GLU A 108 9.49 -1.33 11.39
C GLU A 108 9.88 0.11 11.08
N CYS A 109 8.95 0.84 10.47
CA CYS A 109 9.13 2.23 10.09
C CYS A 109 8.56 3.19 11.15
N GLN A 110 9.07 4.42 11.18
CA GLN A 110 8.49 5.49 11.98
C GLN A 110 7.02 5.76 11.59
N VAL A 111 6.26 6.40 12.49
CA VAL A 111 4.79 6.55 12.42
C VAL A 111 4.27 7.06 11.07
N GLU A 112 4.99 7.97 10.40
CA GLU A 112 4.60 8.59 9.11
C GLU A 112 5.13 7.84 7.86
N TYR A 113 5.67 6.64 8.04
CA TYR A 113 6.25 5.83 6.97
C TYR A 113 5.69 4.41 7.01
N GLN A 114 5.55 3.80 5.83
CA GLN A 114 5.15 2.40 5.66
C GLN A 114 6.30 1.59 5.05
N LEU A 115 6.36 0.31 5.39
CA LEU A 115 7.38 -0.59 4.87
C LEU A 115 6.99 -1.07 3.46
N ASP A 116 7.80 -0.73 2.46
CA ASP A 116 7.72 -1.36 1.14
C ASP A 116 8.35 -2.77 1.24
N PHE A 117 7.50 -3.80 1.25
CA PHE A 117 7.93 -5.20 1.39
C PHE A 117 8.82 -5.69 0.24
N TYR A 118 8.73 -5.08 -0.95
CA TYR A 118 9.56 -5.47 -2.10
C TYR A 118 10.94 -4.81 -2.06
N LYS A 119 11.02 -3.57 -1.56
CA LYS A 119 12.29 -2.82 -1.49
C LYS A 119 12.96 -2.90 -0.12
N ILE A 120 12.26 -3.36 0.91
CA ILE A 120 12.69 -3.43 2.32
C ILE A 120 13.13 -2.05 2.85
N LYS A 121 12.40 -1.00 2.43
CA LYS A 121 12.67 0.40 2.80
C LYS A 121 11.39 1.05 3.30
N CYS A 122 11.55 2.04 4.17
CA CYS A 122 10.46 2.89 4.60
C CYS A 122 10.14 3.91 3.50
N ILE A 123 8.93 3.84 2.95
CA ILE A 123 8.39 4.83 2.04
C ILE A 123 7.35 5.68 2.77
N PRO A 124 7.13 6.94 2.36
CA PRO A 124 6.09 7.77 2.95
C PRO A 124 4.69 7.14 2.80
N LYS A 125 3.81 7.43 3.76
CA LYS A 125 2.41 6.99 3.71
C LYS A 125 1.59 7.97 2.90
N CYS A 126 1.35 7.65 1.64
CA CYS A 126 0.54 8.52 0.80
C CYS A 126 -0.94 8.47 1.17
N GLY A 127 -1.58 9.64 1.27
CA GLY A 127 -3.01 9.78 1.52
C GLY A 127 -3.38 9.90 2.99
N ASP A 128 -2.48 10.34 3.86
CA ASP A 128 -2.71 10.50 5.30
C ASP A 128 -2.76 11.96 5.78
N ASP A 129 -2.75 12.91 4.84
CA ASP A 129 -2.74 14.37 5.04
C ASP A 129 -1.44 14.90 5.69
N VAL A 130 -0.36 14.11 5.71
CA VAL A 130 0.92 14.48 6.35
C VAL A 130 2.04 14.58 5.30
N ILE A 131 2.41 15.81 4.93
CA ILE A 131 3.54 16.04 4.01
C ILE A 131 4.88 15.88 4.74
N THR A 132 5.58 14.78 4.49
CA THR A 132 6.96 14.55 4.96
C THR A 132 8.00 15.18 4.03
N SER A 133 9.27 15.27 4.46
CA SER A 133 10.34 15.87 3.65
C SER A 133 10.72 15.08 2.38
N GLN A 134 10.19 13.86 2.22
CA GLN A 134 10.38 13.01 1.04
C GLN A 134 9.13 12.99 0.13
N GLU A 135 8.06 13.69 0.50
CA GLU A 135 6.85 13.89 -0.28
C GLU A 135 6.81 15.28 -0.89
N LEU A 136 6.40 15.37 -2.15
CA LEU A 136 6.18 16.65 -2.81
C LEU A 136 4.72 17.13 -2.63
N PHE A 137 3.75 16.20 -2.58
CA PHE A 137 2.32 16.46 -2.47
C PHE A 137 1.58 15.25 -1.86
N ASP A 138 0.57 15.50 -1.02
CA ASP A 138 -0.36 14.52 -0.45
C ASP A 138 -1.77 15.17 -0.45
N ASP A 139 -2.74 14.53 -1.11
CA ASP A 139 -4.12 14.99 -1.24
C ASP A 139 -5.11 14.24 -0.33
N GLY A 140 -4.59 13.52 0.67
CA GLY A 140 -5.40 12.87 1.71
C GLY A 140 -6.11 11.61 1.23
N ASN A 141 -5.76 11.10 0.05
CA ASN A 141 -6.21 9.82 -0.44
C ASN A 141 -5.17 9.16 -1.37
N ASN A 142 -5.46 7.97 -1.88
CA ASN A 142 -4.55 7.23 -2.78
C ASN A 142 -5.30 6.67 -4.00
N ILE A 143 -6.30 7.41 -4.45
CA ILE A 143 -7.16 7.04 -5.58
C ILE A 143 -6.35 7.28 -6.87
N GLN A 144 -6.59 6.45 -7.89
CA GLN A 144 -6.00 6.69 -9.19
C GLN A 144 -6.81 7.79 -9.92
N PHE A 145 -6.11 8.78 -10.46
CA PHE A 145 -6.64 9.79 -11.40
C PHE A 145 -7.55 10.89 -10.82
N ASP A 146 -7.54 11.14 -9.52
CA ASP A 146 -8.16 12.31 -8.89
C ASP A 146 -7.16 13.45 -8.59
N GLY A 147 -5.87 13.18 -8.71
CA GLY A 147 -4.82 14.19 -8.78
C GLY A 147 -3.46 13.64 -8.40
N TYR A 148 -3.33 13.02 -7.23
CA TYR A 148 -2.08 12.46 -6.74
C TYR A 148 -2.26 10.98 -6.39
N HIS A 149 -1.50 10.11 -7.05
CA HIS A 149 -1.53 8.67 -6.79
C HIS A 149 -0.12 8.20 -6.43
N LYS A 150 0.03 7.50 -5.30
CA LYS A 150 1.33 7.06 -4.77
C LYS A 150 2.34 8.20 -4.62
N CYS A 151 1.86 9.38 -4.26
CA CYS A 151 2.66 10.59 -3.99
C CYS A 151 3.44 11.07 -5.23
N LEU A 152 2.88 10.74 -6.41
CA LEU A 152 3.35 11.11 -7.74
C LEU A 152 2.15 11.62 -8.58
N ASN A 153 2.46 12.45 -9.58
CA ASN A 153 1.47 13.15 -10.40
C ASN A 153 1.03 12.28 -11.59
N TYR A 154 -0.27 12.02 -11.79
CA TYR A 154 -0.77 11.11 -12.85
C TYR A 154 -2.02 11.63 -13.59
N CYS A 155 -1.95 11.66 -14.93
CA CYS A 155 -3.10 11.81 -15.84
C CYS A 155 -3.55 10.44 -16.38
N GLN A 156 -4.78 10.33 -16.89
CA GLN A 156 -5.26 9.15 -17.63
C GLN A 156 -4.33 8.84 -18.83
N ILE A 157 -3.98 7.58 -19.04
CA ILE A 157 -3.03 7.15 -20.09
C ILE A 157 -3.59 7.40 -21.50
N GLU A 158 -4.91 7.32 -21.62
CA GLU A 158 -5.70 7.52 -22.83
C GLU A 158 -5.89 9.01 -23.15
N CYS A 159 -5.41 9.90 -22.26
CA CYS A 159 -5.45 11.33 -22.45
C CYS A 159 -4.26 11.82 -23.28
N LEU A 160 -4.53 12.23 -24.52
CA LEU A 160 -3.54 12.81 -25.42
C LEU A 160 -3.07 14.20 -25.00
N LEU A 161 -3.88 14.92 -24.21
CA LEU A 161 -3.61 16.31 -23.85
C LEU A 161 -4.10 16.60 -22.42
N CYS A 162 -3.18 16.49 -21.46
CA CYS A 162 -3.45 16.70 -20.04
C CYS A 162 -2.81 18.00 -19.53
N PHE A 163 -3.58 18.81 -18.82
CA PHE A 163 -3.11 19.99 -18.08
C PHE A 163 -3.86 20.07 -16.75
N ASP A 164 -3.12 20.22 -15.64
CA ASP A 164 -3.68 20.49 -14.31
C ASP A 164 -4.83 19.52 -13.94
N ASN A 165 -4.55 18.23 -14.06
CA ASN A 165 -5.46 17.10 -13.77
C ASN A 165 -6.73 17.05 -14.63
N LYS A 166 -6.76 17.75 -15.76
CA LYS A 166 -7.87 17.73 -16.71
C LYS A 166 -7.43 17.19 -18.06
N CYS A 167 -8.15 16.18 -18.53
CA CYS A 167 -8.02 15.74 -19.89
C CYS A 167 -8.79 16.65 -20.83
N TYR A 168 -8.15 17.07 -21.92
CA TYR A 168 -8.76 17.89 -22.96
C TYR A 168 -8.89 17.16 -24.29
N ASN A 169 -8.25 16.00 -24.44
CA ASN A 169 -8.30 15.22 -25.66
C ASN A 169 -8.03 13.74 -25.36
N CYS A 170 -8.87 12.85 -25.88
CA CYS A 170 -8.81 11.40 -25.66
C CYS A 170 -8.33 10.66 -26.90
N GLN A 171 -7.75 9.48 -26.71
CA GLN A 171 -7.46 8.53 -27.78
C GLN A 171 -8.75 8.02 -28.45
N GLU A 172 -8.63 7.51 -29.68
CA GLU A 172 -9.75 6.94 -30.43
C GLU A 172 -10.39 5.77 -29.67
N GLY A 173 -11.74 5.67 -29.65
CA GLY A 173 -12.48 4.72 -28.81
C GLY A 173 -12.84 5.23 -27.41
N TRP A 174 -12.46 6.46 -27.08
CA TRP A 174 -12.77 7.12 -25.82
C TRP A 174 -13.43 8.48 -26.06
N GLN A 175 -14.47 8.78 -25.31
CA GLN A 175 -15.21 10.03 -25.36
C GLN A 175 -14.86 10.91 -24.16
N LEU A 176 -14.57 12.18 -24.41
CA LEU A 176 -14.32 13.15 -23.36
C LEU A 176 -15.63 13.56 -22.69
N GLN A 177 -15.72 13.36 -21.37
CA GLN A 177 -16.84 13.81 -20.56
C GLN A 177 -16.30 14.31 -19.22
N GLU A 178 -16.65 15.56 -18.87
CA GLU A 178 -16.20 16.25 -17.65
C GLU A 178 -14.68 16.23 -17.38
N TYR A 179 -13.87 16.41 -18.45
CA TYR A 179 -12.40 16.35 -18.41
C TYR A 179 -11.80 14.96 -18.13
N GLN A 180 -12.60 13.90 -18.30
CA GLN A 180 -12.18 12.50 -18.23
C GLN A 180 -12.51 11.79 -19.54
N CYS A 181 -11.65 10.86 -19.95
CA CYS A 181 -11.88 9.97 -21.08
C CYS A 181 -12.69 8.77 -20.60
N ILE A 182 -13.88 8.55 -21.20
CA ILE A 182 -14.77 7.43 -20.92
C ILE A 182 -14.86 6.54 -22.16
N GLN A 183 -14.71 5.23 -21.99
CA GLN A 183 -14.73 4.28 -23.09
C GLN A 183 -16.14 4.17 -23.70
N ILE A 184 -16.25 4.19 -25.03
CA ILE A 184 -17.51 3.99 -25.77
C ILE A 184 -17.49 2.65 -26.49
N CYS A 185 -18.60 1.92 -26.45
CA CYS A 185 -18.68 0.55 -26.95
C CYS A 185 -20.03 0.27 -27.59
N GLY A 186 -20.03 -0.39 -28.76
CA GLY A 186 -21.22 -1.09 -29.28
C GLY A 186 -22.08 -0.40 -30.35
N ASP A 187 -21.89 0.87 -30.71
CA ASP A 187 -22.78 1.55 -31.68
C ASP A 187 -22.06 2.05 -32.94
N SER A 188 -21.70 1.13 -33.84
CA SER A 188 -21.51 1.45 -35.24
C SER A 188 -21.93 0.25 -36.09
N GLU A 189 -23.12 0.32 -36.69
CA GLU A 189 -23.67 -0.67 -37.63
C GLU A 189 -22.82 -0.88 -38.90
N GLN A 190 -21.61 -0.30 -38.97
CA GLN A 190 -20.75 -0.38 -40.13
C GLN A 190 -19.51 -1.28 -39.94
N TYR A 191 -19.20 -1.72 -38.71
CA TYR A 191 -18.10 -2.65 -38.44
C TYR A 191 -18.50 -3.57 -37.28
N GLN A 192 -18.49 -4.89 -37.48
CA GLN A 192 -18.51 -5.85 -36.37
C GLN A 192 -17.27 -5.59 -35.52
N ILE A 193 -17.44 -4.98 -34.35
CA ILE A 193 -16.34 -4.66 -33.44
C ILE A 193 -16.23 -5.81 -32.41
N PRO A 194 -15.04 -6.41 -32.20
CA PRO A 194 -14.84 -7.61 -31.36
C PRO A 194 -14.77 -7.29 -29.85
N TYR A 195 -15.72 -6.53 -29.31
CA TYR A 195 -15.75 -6.18 -27.88
C TYR A 195 -17.12 -6.45 -27.26
N GLN A 196 -17.12 -6.97 -26.02
CA GLN A 196 -18.30 -7.24 -25.21
C GLN A 196 -18.31 -6.39 -23.92
N MET A 197 -19.50 -5.98 -23.51
CA MET A 197 -19.73 -5.21 -22.29
C MET A 197 -19.76 -6.16 -21.10
N ASN A 198 -18.79 -6.06 -20.19
CA ASN A 198 -18.77 -6.83 -18.94
C ASN A 198 -18.52 -5.88 -17.75
N ASN A 199 -19.45 -5.84 -16.78
CA ASN A 199 -19.40 -4.94 -15.61
C ASN A 199 -19.09 -3.46 -15.92
N GLY A 200 -19.62 -2.93 -17.02
CA GLY A 200 -19.44 -1.51 -17.41
C GLY A 200 -18.06 -1.18 -18.02
N LYS A 201 -17.24 -2.20 -18.31
CA LYS A 201 -16.00 -2.09 -19.10
C LYS A 201 -16.15 -2.87 -20.40
N CYS A 202 -15.44 -2.44 -21.44
CA CYS A 202 -15.48 -3.12 -22.72
C CYS A 202 -14.23 -3.95 -22.89
N LEU A 203 -14.45 -5.26 -22.84
CA LEU A 203 -13.43 -6.27 -22.97
C LEU A 203 -13.47 -6.81 -24.40
N PRO A 204 -12.32 -7.11 -25.01
CA PRO A 204 -12.29 -7.79 -26.28
C PRO A 204 -12.83 -9.24 -26.13
N ILE A 205 -13.28 -9.85 -27.22
CA ILE A 205 -13.86 -11.19 -27.22
C ILE A 205 -12.77 -12.20 -27.60
N CYS A 206 -12.16 -12.85 -26.60
CA CYS A 206 -11.20 -13.93 -26.85
C CYS A 206 -11.85 -15.08 -27.61
N GLY A 207 -11.23 -15.51 -28.70
CA GLY A 207 -11.62 -16.69 -29.48
C GLY A 207 -12.59 -16.39 -30.62
N ASP A 208 -12.70 -15.14 -31.06
CA ASP A 208 -13.54 -14.75 -32.19
C ASP A 208 -12.79 -14.72 -33.54
N ASN A 209 -11.51 -15.09 -33.54
CA ASN A 209 -10.53 -15.03 -34.63
C ASN A 209 -10.10 -13.61 -35.05
N ILE A 210 -10.35 -12.59 -34.23
CA ILE A 210 -10.01 -11.20 -34.53
C ILE A 210 -9.06 -10.66 -33.46
N ILE A 211 -7.77 -10.54 -33.80
CA ILE A 211 -6.79 -9.94 -32.88
C ILE A 211 -6.89 -8.41 -32.91
N THR A 212 -7.24 -7.81 -31.76
CA THR A 212 -7.20 -6.37 -31.52
C THR A 212 -5.89 -5.94 -30.84
N PRO A 213 -4.90 -5.38 -31.56
CA PRO A 213 -3.51 -5.29 -31.09
C PRO A 213 -3.26 -4.43 -29.84
N ILE A 214 -4.26 -3.63 -29.44
CA ILE A 214 -4.20 -2.75 -28.27
C ILE A 214 -4.69 -3.48 -27.00
N PHE A 215 -5.53 -4.51 -27.14
CA PHE A 215 -6.20 -5.19 -26.03
C PHE A 215 -6.00 -6.70 -26.01
N GLU A 216 -5.57 -7.29 -27.13
CA GLU A 216 -5.32 -8.72 -27.30
C GLU A 216 -3.93 -8.94 -27.88
N GLN A 217 -3.19 -9.88 -27.29
CA GLN A 217 -1.90 -10.31 -27.78
C GLN A 217 -2.06 -11.43 -28.83
N CYS A 218 -3.12 -12.23 -28.74
CA CYS A 218 -3.45 -13.33 -29.64
C CYS A 218 -4.97 -13.56 -29.71
N ASP A 219 -5.40 -14.41 -30.64
CA ASP A 219 -6.72 -15.03 -30.72
C ASP A 219 -6.59 -16.28 -31.62
N ASP A 220 -6.92 -17.46 -31.11
CA ASP A 220 -6.83 -18.75 -31.81
C ASP A 220 -8.20 -19.39 -32.11
N GLY A 221 -9.26 -18.57 -32.07
CA GLY A 221 -10.62 -19.00 -32.38
C GLY A 221 -11.32 -19.77 -31.26
N ASN A 222 -10.70 -19.83 -30.08
CA ASN A 222 -11.30 -20.33 -28.85
C ASN A 222 -10.69 -19.63 -27.60
N ASP A 223 -11.07 -20.03 -26.39
CA ASP A 223 -10.53 -19.48 -25.12
C ASP A 223 -10.16 -20.63 -24.18
N ILE A 224 -9.29 -21.53 -24.65
CA ILE A 224 -8.80 -22.69 -23.92
C ILE A 224 -7.38 -22.37 -23.38
N PRO A 225 -7.04 -22.73 -22.14
CA PRO A 225 -5.69 -22.52 -21.63
C PRO A 225 -4.64 -23.43 -22.31
N TYR A 226 -3.47 -22.86 -22.64
CA TYR A 226 -2.24 -23.48 -23.15
C TYR A 226 -2.26 -24.05 -24.58
N ASP A 227 -3.29 -23.79 -25.38
CA ASP A 227 -3.35 -24.20 -26.78
C ASP A 227 -2.82 -23.14 -27.77
N GLY A 228 -2.78 -21.88 -27.35
CA GLY A 228 -2.08 -20.80 -28.04
C GLY A 228 -2.51 -19.43 -27.54
N CYS A 229 -3.79 -19.29 -27.20
CA CYS A 229 -4.36 -18.06 -26.68
C CYS A 229 -5.37 -18.31 -25.56
N PHE A 230 -5.18 -17.64 -24.42
CA PHE A 230 -6.10 -17.73 -23.29
C PHE A 230 -6.25 -16.37 -22.65
N GLN A 231 -7.48 -15.95 -22.40
CA GLN A 231 -7.79 -14.59 -21.93
C GLN A 231 -7.13 -13.50 -22.78
N CYS A 232 -7.09 -13.70 -24.10
CA CYS A 232 -6.47 -12.82 -25.10
C CYS A 232 -4.95 -12.61 -24.92
N LEU A 233 -4.29 -13.42 -24.10
CA LEU A 233 -2.84 -13.39 -23.87
C LEU A 233 -2.19 -14.64 -24.44
N TYR A 234 -0.96 -14.50 -24.94
CA TYR A 234 -0.21 -15.65 -25.44
C TYR A 234 -0.10 -16.71 -24.35
N SER A 235 -0.76 -17.84 -24.57
CA SER A 235 -0.76 -18.96 -23.64
C SER A 235 0.26 -19.97 -24.13
N CYS A 236 1.53 -19.73 -23.76
CA CYS A 236 2.63 -20.55 -24.25
C CYS A 236 2.53 -22.00 -23.74
N SER A 237 2.91 -22.93 -24.59
CA SER A 237 3.09 -24.35 -24.26
C SER A 237 4.01 -24.57 -23.05
N TYR A 238 3.77 -25.64 -22.30
CA TYR A 238 4.38 -25.85 -20.98
C TYR A 238 5.92 -25.92 -21.04
N GLY A 239 6.61 -25.16 -20.18
CA GLY A 239 8.06 -25.04 -20.17
C GLY A 239 8.63 -23.96 -21.11
N CYS A 240 7.77 -23.24 -21.83
CA CYS A 240 8.13 -22.10 -22.66
C CYS A 240 8.00 -20.78 -21.89
N ILE A 241 9.10 -20.03 -21.76
CA ILE A 241 9.15 -18.69 -21.15
C ILE A 241 8.71 -17.62 -22.16
N GLN A 242 8.98 -17.82 -23.45
CA GLN A 242 8.68 -16.84 -24.49
C GLN A 242 8.23 -17.56 -25.76
N CYS A 243 7.03 -17.25 -26.27
CA CYS A 243 6.49 -17.79 -27.53
C CYS A 243 6.02 -16.68 -28.48
N GLU A 244 5.89 -17.01 -29.76
CA GLU A 244 5.30 -16.18 -30.81
C GLU A 244 3.93 -16.72 -31.26
N LYS A 245 3.36 -16.07 -32.29
CA LYS A 245 2.11 -16.47 -32.94
C LYS A 245 2.10 -17.97 -33.28
N ASP A 246 0.96 -18.61 -33.05
CA ASP A 246 0.72 -20.06 -33.23
C ASP A 246 1.46 -20.97 -32.23
N ASN A 247 1.72 -20.49 -31.01
CA ASN A 247 2.29 -21.27 -29.90
C ASN A 247 3.74 -21.76 -30.16
N HIS A 248 4.48 -21.07 -31.04
CA HIS A 248 5.88 -21.37 -31.33
C HIS A 248 6.79 -20.83 -30.21
N CYS A 249 7.41 -21.71 -29.46
CA CYS A 249 8.33 -21.34 -28.40
C CYS A 249 9.69 -20.87 -28.92
N LEU A 250 10.17 -19.75 -28.37
CA LEU A 250 11.49 -19.17 -28.62
C LEU A 250 12.49 -19.46 -27.51
N LEU A 251 12.01 -19.56 -26.25
CA LEU A 251 12.86 -19.74 -25.08
C LEU A 251 12.19 -20.69 -24.09
N CYS A 252 12.89 -21.77 -23.74
CA CYS A 252 12.44 -22.71 -22.72
C CYS A 252 13.04 -22.38 -21.35
N GLU A 253 12.39 -22.85 -20.29
CA GLU A 253 12.89 -22.73 -18.93
C GLU A 253 14.15 -23.60 -18.72
N ASP A 254 15.28 -22.93 -18.51
CA ASP A 254 16.65 -23.48 -18.56
C ASP A 254 16.95 -24.63 -17.58
N GLN A 255 16.04 -24.94 -16.66
CA GLN A 255 16.25 -25.97 -15.64
C GLN A 255 15.59 -27.31 -15.95
N ASN A 256 14.53 -27.34 -16.77
CA ASN A 256 13.72 -28.55 -16.96
C ASN A 256 13.35 -28.83 -18.43
N TYR A 257 13.62 -27.93 -19.37
CA TYR A 257 13.11 -28.01 -20.73
C TYR A 257 14.18 -27.74 -21.80
N ILE A 258 14.10 -28.44 -22.93
CA ILE A 258 14.92 -28.21 -24.13
C ILE A 258 14.01 -27.83 -25.28
N LEU A 259 14.34 -26.76 -25.99
CA LEU A 259 13.61 -26.31 -27.17
C LEU A 259 13.85 -27.27 -28.34
N ASP A 260 12.79 -27.90 -28.84
CA ASP A 260 12.84 -28.63 -30.10
C ASP A 260 12.70 -27.66 -31.27
N THR A 261 13.78 -27.47 -32.00
CA THR A 261 13.87 -26.55 -33.14
C THR A 261 13.03 -26.96 -34.37
N GLN A 262 12.44 -28.16 -34.39
CA GLN A 262 11.57 -28.61 -35.49
C GLN A 262 10.08 -28.38 -35.21
N THR A 263 9.68 -28.50 -33.94
CA THR A 263 8.29 -28.33 -33.50
C THR A 263 8.05 -27.01 -32.78
N PHE A 264 9.11 -26.28 -32.45
CA PHE A 264 9.12 -25.07 -31.63
C PHE A 264 8.43 -25.29 -30.27
N GLN A 265 8.60 -26.47 -29.67
CA GLN A 265 8.02 -26.81 -28.36
C GLN A 265 9.10 -27.16 -27.35
N CYS A 266 8.83 -26.86 -26.07
CA CYS A 266 9.73 -27.17 -24.97
C CYS A 266 9.47 -28.60 -24.46
N ASN A 267 10.48 -29.46 -24.54
CA ASN A 267 10.41 -30.84 -24.08
C ASN A 267 11.15 -31.04 -22.76
N LEU A 268 10.52 -31.73 -21.80
CA LEU A 268 11.10 -32.05 -20.49
C LEU A 268 12.42 -32.83 -20.62
N GLN A 269 13.46 -32.38 -19.92
CA GLN A 269 14.63 -33.20 -19.64
C GLN A 269 14.18 -34.37 -18.75
N GLN A 270 14.31 -35.60 -19.24
CA GLN A 270 13.96 -36.80 -18.48
C GLN A 270 14.86 -36.94 -17.25
N GLN A 271 14.49 -36.32 -16.12
CA GLN A 271 14.77 -36.75 -14.75
C GLN A 271 14.27 -35.68 -13.76
N ASN A 272 13.05 -35.88 -13.25
CA ASN A 272 12.65 -35.77 -11.84
C ASN A 272 11.11 -35.67 -11.80
N ILE A 273 10.47 -36.84 -11.67
CA ILE A 273 9.05 -36.93 -11.37
C ILE A 273 8.91 -36.57 -9.89
N GLU A 274 8.53 -35.32 -9.61
CA GLU A 274 8.18 -34.91 -8.25
C GLU A 274 6.86 -35.53 -7.80
N THR A 275 6.83 -35.77 -6.49
CA THR A 275 5.88 -36.53 -5.69
C THR A 275 4.44 -36.03 -5.81
N ASN A 276 3.60 -36.75 -6.57
CA ASN A 276 2.14 -36.92 -6.37
C ASN A 276 1.49 -37.70 -7.54
N THR A 277 2.13 -38.78 -8.00
CA THR A 277 1.62 -39.61 -9.11
C THR A 277 1.61 -41.08 -8.72
N GLU A 278 0.46 -41.75 -8.83
CA GLU A 278 0.41 -43.22 -8.80
C GLU A 278 0.77 -43.73 -10.21
N VAL A 279 1.84 -44.51 -10.28
CA VAL A 279 2.31 -45.14 -11.52
C VAL A 279 1.69 -46.52 -11.62
N ILE A 280 0.80 -46.73 -12.61
CA ILE A 280 0.27 -48.06 -12.93
C ILE A 280 0.93 -48.54 -14.22
N ILE A 281 1.50 -49.75 -14.16
CA ILE A 281 2.09 -50.45 -15.30
C ILE A 281 1.02 -51.37 -15.88
N ASN A 282 0.60 -51.15 -17.12
CA ASN A 282 -0.23 -52.13 -17.84
C ASN A 282 0.65 -53.30 -18.33
N ASP A 283 0.03 -54.45 -18.66
CA ASP A 283 0.68 -55.69 -19.14
C ASP A 283 1.59 -55.54 -20.39
N ASN A 284 1.70 -54.34 -20.96
CA ASN A 284 2.55 -53.98 -22.11
C ASN A 284 3.70 -53.01 -21.76
N ASP A 285 4.09 -52.86 -20.48
CA ASP A 285 5.19 -52.00 -20.02
C ASP A 285 5.06 -50.50 -20.40
N GLN A 286 3.83 -50.01 -20.66
CA GLN A 286 3.57 -48.59 -20.85
C GLN A 286 3.29 -47.91 -19.50
N LEU A 287 4.07 -46.86 -19.19
CA LEU A 287 3.86 -45.95 -18.07
C LEU A 287 2.56 -45.18 -18.26
N ILE A 288 1.54 -45.47 -17.46
CA ILE A 288 0.33 -44.64 -17.37
C ILE A 288 0.46 -43.78 -16.12
N VAL A 289 0.64 -42.48 -16.33
CA VAL A 289 0.60 -41.50 -15.25
C VAL A 289 -0.87 -41.17 -14.99
N GLN A 290 -1.40 -41.55 -13.83
CA GLN A 290 -2.71 -41.08 -13.39
C GLN A 290 -2.52 -39.90 -12.45
N CYS A 291 -3.11 -38.76 -12.83
CA CYS A 291 -3.23 -37.60 -11.96
C CYS A 291 -4.33 -37.81 -10.91
N ASN A 292 -4.27 -37.04 -9.83
CA ASN A 292 -5.35 -37.00 -8.85
C ASN A 292 -6.67 -36.58 -9.52
N LYS A 293 -7.82 -36.99 -8.98
CA LYS A 293 -9.15 -36.84 -9.62
C LYS A 293 -9.58 -35.40 -9.99
N ASN A 294 -8.91 -34.36 -9.46
CA ASN A 294 -9.10 -32.94 -9.88
C ASN A 294 -7.92 -32.32 -10.61
N GLN A 295 -7.13 -33.16 -11.28
CA GLN A 295 -6.04 -32.72 -12.11
C GLN A 295 -6.11 -33.40 -13.46
N ALA A 296 -5.98 -32.63 -14.54
CA ALA A 296 -5.81 -33.21 -15.87
C ALA A 296 -4.32 -33.48 -16.11
N PHE A 297 -4.03 -34.62 -16.73
CA PHE A 297 -2.69 -34.93 -17.22
C PHE A 297 -2.49 -34.23 -18.56
N ILE A 298 -1.82 -33.08 -18.53
CA ILE A 298 -1.54 -32.26 -19.71
C ILE A 298 -0.01 -32.16 -19.80
N GLN A 299 0.56 -32.57 -20.96
CA GLN A 299 1.99 -32.45 -21.26
C GLN A 299 2.93 -32.92 -20.13
N ASN A 300 2.71 -34.14 -19.61
CA ASN A 300 3.50 -34.77 -18.55
C ASN A 300 3.43 -34.15 -17.14
N LYS A 301 2.47 -33.25 -16.86
CA LYS A 301 2.20 -32.75 -15.50
C LYS A 301 0.71 -32.76 -15.15
N CYS A 302 0.43 -32.89 -13.86
CA CYS A 302 -0.92 -32.77 -13.32
C CYS A 302 -1.25 -31.29 -13.06
N VAL A 303 -2.19 -30.73 -13.83
CA VAL A 303 -2.64 -29.33 -13.73
C VAL A 303 -3.94 -29.27 -12.96
N ASN A 304 -4.07 -28.34 -12.00
CA ASN A 304 -5.31 -28.12 -11.27
C ASN A 304 -6.42 -27.71 -12.24
N LEU A 305 -7.59 -28.32 -12.10
CA LEU A 305 -8.73 -28.13 -12.98
C LEU A 305 -9.61 -26.94 -12.60
N CYS A 306 -9.21 -26.16 -11.61
CA CYS A 306 -9.90 -24.95 -11.17
C CYS A 306 -10.24 -24.00 -12.33
N GLY A 307 -11.46 -23.47 -12.29
CA GLY A 307 -11.98 -22.52 -13.28
C GLY A 307 -12.50 -23.18 -14.55
N ASN A 308 -12.83 -24.47 -14.50
CA ASN A 308 -13.36 -25.22 -15.65
C ASN A 308 -14.90 -25.29 -15.68
N GLY A 309 -15.55 -24.73 -14.66
CA GLY A 309 -17.00 -24.70 -14.49
C GLY A 309 -17.64 -26.00 -14.01
N ILE A 310 -16.84 -26.94 -13.47
CA ILE A 310 -17.28 -28.26 -13.03
C ILE A 310 -16.80 -28.50 -11.60
N LEU A 311 -17.64 -28.14 -10.63
CA LEU A 311 -17.32 -28.33 -9.22
C LEU A 311 -17.11 -29.81 -8.87
N LYS A 312 -15.93 -30.15 -8.35
CA LYS A 312 -15.63 -31.41 -7.66
C LYS A 312 -15.32 -31.15 -6.19
N SER A 313 -16.33 -31.24 -5.32
CA SER A 313 -16.21 -30.83 -3.91
C SER A 313 -15.18 -31.62 -3.09
N GLU A 314 -14.73 -32.78 -3.60
CA GLU A 314 -13.60 -33.53 -3.02
C GLU A 314 -12.26 -32.77 -3.09
N PHE A 315 -12.13 -31.76 -3.96
CA PHE A 315 -10.86 -31.11 -4.27
C PHE A 315 -10.90 -29.58 -4.36
N GLU A 316 -12.08 -29.00 -4.59
CA GLU A 316 -12.29 -27.56 -4.74
C GLU A 316 -13.55 -27.13 -3.97
N GLN A 317 -13.54 -25.92 -3.44
CA GLN A 317 -14.65 -25.39 -2.64
C GLN A 317 -15.66 -24.62 -3.50
N CYS A 318 -15.27 -24.16 -4.67
CA CYS A 318 -16.09 -23.51 -5.67
C CYS A 318 -15.39 -23.69 -7.04
N ASP A 319 -16.13 -23.54 -8.12
CA ASP A 319 -15.59 -23.38 -9.48
C ASP A 319 -16.61 -22.55 -10.28
N ASP A 320 -16.31 -21.27 -10.48
CA ASP A 320 -17.15 -20.32 -11.20
C ASP A 320 -16.74 -20.15 -12.68
N GLY A 321 -15.99 -21.12 -13.21
CA GLY A 321 -15.67 -21.22 -14.62
C GLY A 321 -14.59 -20.25 -15.10
N ASN A 322 -13.85 -19.65 -14.17
CA ASN A 322 -12.69 -18.83 -14.50
C ASN A 322 -11.62 -18.88 -13.39
N ASN A 323 -10.45 -18.26 -13.64
CA ASN A 323 -9.33 -18.17 -12.68
C ASN A 323 -9.08 -16.74 -12.18
N ASN A 324 -10.06 -15.85 -12.35
CA ASN A 324 -10.04 -14.54 -11.72
C ASN A 324 -10.44 -14.70 -10.25
N GLY A 325 -10.17 -13.68 -9.45
CA GLY A 325 -10.73 -13.60 -8.10
C GLY A 325 -11.53 -12.33 -7.94
N GLY A 326 -12.25 -12.22 -6.83
CA GLY A 326 -13.13 -11.10 -6.48
C GLY A 326 -14.59 -11.29 -6.88
N ASP A 327 -14.94 -12.38 -7.55
CA ASP A 327 -16.29 -12.82 -7.93
C ASP A 327 -16.86 -13.90 -7.00
N GLY A 328 -16.12 -14.25 -5.95
CA GLY A 328 -16.53 -15.17 -4.90
C GLY A 328 -15.90 -16.56 -4.97
N CYS A 329 -15.25 -16.89 -6.09
CA CYS A 329 -14.33 -18.02 -6.19
C CYS A 329 -12.93 -17.51 -6.52
N SER A 330 -11.94 -17.89 -5.72
CA SER A 330 -10.56 -17.47 -5.98
C SER A 330 -9.94 -18.26 -7.14
N ALA A 331 -8.84 -17.75 -7.71
CA ALA A 331 -8.01 -18.43 -8.70
C ALA A 331 -7.46 -19.81 -8.29
N LEU A 332 -7.62 -20.20 -7.02
CA LEU A 332 -7.23 -21.48 -6.46
C LEU A 332 -8.45 -22.34 -6.07
N CYS A 333 -9.66 -21.94 -6.47
CA CYS A 333 -10.93 -22.59 -6.21
C CYS A 333 -11.27 -22.75 -4.72
N PHE A 334 -10.82 -21.75 -3.95
CA PHE A 334 -11.31 -21.49 -2.59
C PHE A 334 -12.41 -20.43 -2.64
N GLN A 335 -13.46 -20.66 -1.87
CA GLN A 335 -14.52 -19.68 -1.69
C GLN A 335 -13.95 -18.44 -1.00
N GLU A 336 -14.23 -17.26 -1.54
CA GLU A 336 -13.70 -16.01 -1.02
C GLU A 336 -14.50 -15.51 0.19
N ASP A 337 -13.83 -14.78 1.08
CA ASP A 337 -14.47 -14.15 2.23
C ASP A 337 -15.57 -13.18 1.75
N SER A 338 -16.67 -13.11 2.51
CA SER A 338 -17.85 -12.29 2.18
C SER A 338 -18.69 -12.77 0.98
N TYR A 339 -18.41 -13.94 0.42
CA TYR A 339 -19.23 -14.60 -0.59
C TYR A 339 -19.79 -15.94 -0.09
N GLU A 340 -20.96 -16.32 -0.60
CA GLU A 340 -21.57 -17.64 -0.44
C GLU A 340 -21.84 -18.23 -1.82
N CYS A 341 -21.19 -19.35 -2.11
CA CYS A 341 -21.32 -20.06 -3.38
C CYS A 341 -22.37 -21.16 -3.28
N ASN A 342 -23.35 -21.12 -4.19
CA ASN A 342 -24.28 -22.21 -4.38
C ASN A 342 -23.61 -23.30 -5.21
N ASN A 343 -23.15 -24.32 -4.49
CA ASN A 343 -22.32 -25.39 -5.00
C ASN A 343 -23.15 -26.62 -5.31
N GLN A 344 -23.06 -27.10 -6.55
CA GLN A 344 -23.68 -28.35 -6.98
C GLN A 344 -22.62 -29.20 -7.69
N GLU A 345 -22.51 -30.48 -7.30
CA GLU A 345 -21.54 -31.41 -7.88
C GLU A 345 -21.64 -31.48 -9.41
N ASN A 346 -20.49 -31.36 -10.08
CA ASN A 346 -20.33 -31.30 -11.53
C ASN A 346 -21.06 -30.14 -12.22
N GLN A 347 -21.27 -29.03 -11.52
CA GLN A 347 -21.88 -27.82 -12.07
C GLN A 347 -21.07 -26.57 -11.71
N LEU A 348 -21.32 -25.49 -12.45
CA LEU A 348 -20.78 -24.17 -12.20
C LEU A 348 -21.26 -23.67 -10.83
N SER A 349 -20.32 -23.22 -10.01
CA SER A 349 -20.60 -22.57 -8.72
C SER A 349 -21.07 -21.13 -8.98
N ILE A 350 -22.19 -20.77 -8.37
CA ILE A 350 -22.73 -19.40 -8.45
C ILE A 350 -22.50 -18.74 -7.11
N CYS A 351 -21.54 -17.80 -7.05
CA CYS A 351 -21.17 -17.09 -5.84
C CYS A 351 -21.93 -15.77 -5.71
N THR A 352 -22.45 -15.54 -4.51
CA THR A 352 -23.23 -14.34 -4.17
C THR A 352 -22.59 -13.62 -3.00
N PHE A 353 -22.49 -12.29 -3.08
CA PHE A 353 -21.97 -11.49 -1.97
C PHE A 353 -22.95 -11.50 -0.81
N ILE A 354 -22.48 -11.82 0.40
CA ILE A 354 -23.32 -11.99 1.61
C ILE A 354 -23.04 -10.97 2.71
N GLN A 355 -22.09 -10.06 2.51
CA GLN A 355 -21.80 -9.06 3.54
C GLN A 355 -22.83 -7.92 3.55
N THR A 356 -23.70 -7.99 4.56
CA THR A 356 -24.69 -6.97 4.86
C THR A 356 -24.02 -5.69 5.39
N PRO A 357 -24.50 -4.51 5.00
CA PRO A 357 -23.95 -3.26 5.50
C PRO A 357 -24.17 -3.11 7.02
N ASN A 358 -23.24 -2.46 7.69
CA ASN A 358 -23.38 -2.01 9.08
C ASN A 358 -23.10 -0.51 9.16
N PHE A 359 -23.57 0.14 10.22
CA PHE A 359 -23.11 1.49 10.58
C PHE A 359 -22.31 1.44 11.87
N ASN A 360 -21.49 2.44 12.13
CA ASN A 360 -20.70 2.57 13.34
C ASN A 360 -20.77 4.01 13.86
N LEU A 361 -20.54 4.19 15.16
CA LEU A 361 -20.55 5.48 15.84
C LEU A 361 -19.18 5.75 16.46
N ILE A 362 -18.57 6.87 16.11
CA ILE A 362 -17.25 7.31 16.62
C ILE A 362 -17.44 8.58 17.44
N LEU A 363 -17.02 8.57 18.71
CA LEU A 363 -17.05 9.77 19.55
C LEU A 363 -15.85 10.68 19.23
N LEU A 364 -16.11 11.87 18.69
CA LEU A 364 -15.06 12.84 18.33
C LEU A 364 -14.81 13.91 19.40
N SER A 365 -15.77 14.15 20.30
CA SER A 365 -15.69 15.23 21.30
C SER A 365 -15.07 14.79 22.62
N ASP A 366 -14.24 15.65 23.22
CA ASP A 366 -13.64 15.44 24.55
C ASP A 366 -14.66 15.51 25.71
N LYS A 367 -14.29 14.97 26.88
CA LYS A 367 -15.08 14.88 28.12
C LYS A 367 -15.57 16.24 28.62
N GLN A 368 -14.86 17.32 28.33
CA GLN A 368 -15.08 18.65 28.93
C GLN A 368 -16.10 19.56 28.21
N ASN A 369 -16.62 19.16 27.05
CA ASN A 369 -17.56 19.99 26.30
C ASN A 369 -19.02 19.69 26.67
N GLN A 370 -19.83 20.76 26.72
CA GLN A 370 -21.30 20.71 26.86
C GLN A 370 -21.99 20.04 25.66
N THR A 371 -21.33 20.10 24.49
CA THR A 371 -21.77 19.47 23.26
C THR A 371 -20.90 18.25 22.97
N LYS A 372 -21.53 17.09 22.76
CA LYS A 372 -20.86 15.90 22.25
C LYS A 372 -21.03 15.79 20.74
N ILE A 373 -19.98 15.35 20.07
CA ILE A 373 -19.93 15.19 18.61
C ILE A 373 -19.66 13.71 18.34
N ILE A 374 -20.60 13.07 17.67
CA ILE A 374 -20.48 11.68 17.22
C ILE A 374 -20.47 11.67 15.70
N GLU A 375 -19.61 10.87 15.11
CA GLU A 375 -19.59 10.58 13.69
C GLU A 375 -20.27 9.25 13.41
N LEU A 376 -21.18 9.22 12.44
CA LEU A 376 -21.85 8.03 11.95
C LEU A 376 -21.33 7.73 10.55
N ILE A 377 -20.80 6.52 10.39
CA ILE A 377 -20.25 5.99 9.13
C ILE A 377 -20.84 4.62 8.84
N PHE A 378 -20.85 4.23 7.57
CA PHE A 378 -21.24 2.89 7.13
C PHE A 378 -20.01 2.06 6.77
N SER A 379 -20.10 0.74 6.91
CA SER A 379 -19.00 -0.19 6.63
C SER A 379 -18.69 -0.33 5.13
N GLN A 380 -19.62 0.06 4.27
CA GLN A 380 -19.55 -0.05 2.82
C GLN A 380 -20.48 0.99 2.17
N GLN A 381 -20.41 1.09 0.84
CA GLN A 381 -21.33 1.94 0.08
C GLN A 381 -22.78 1.49 0.25
N VAL A 382 -23.66 2.45 0.49
CA VAL A 382 -25.09 2.22 0.69
C VAL A 382 -25.94 3.23 -0.07
N TYR A 383 -27.18 2.86 -0.35
CA TYR A 383 -28.21 3.71 -0.90
C TYR A 383 -29.48 3.62 -0.05
N ILE A 384 -30.30 4.66 -0.08
CA ILE A 384 -31.61 4.72 0.60
C ILE A 384 -32.73 4.52 -0.42
N SER A 385 -33.83 3.88 0.01
CA SER A 385 -35.03 3.80 -0.82
C SER A 385 -35.50 5.19 -1.26
N SER A 386 -35.77 5.39 -2.54
CA SER A 386 -36.03 6.69 -3.19
C SER A 386 -37.20 7.51 -2.63
N LYS A 387 -37.99 6.94 -1.72
CA LYS A 387 -39.14 7.58 -1.06
C LYS A 387 -38.85 8.08 0.35
N LEU A 388 -37.65 7.84 0.89
CA LEU A 388 -37.31 8.11 2.28
C LEU A 388 -36.15 9.12 2.37
N ASN A 389 -36.25 10.04 3.32
CA ASN A 389 -35.13 10.88 3.72
C ASN A 389 -34.45 10.27 4.95
N PHE A 390 -33.12 10.37 5.04
CA PHE A 390 -32.37 9.79 6.15
C PHE A 390 -32.85 10.30 7.53
N GLU A 391 -33.17 11.58 7.63
CA GLU A 391 -33.70 12.21 8.85
C GLU A 391 -35.02 11.61 9.35
N GLN A 392 -35.80 10.98 8.48
CA GLN A 392 -37.09 10.38 8.83
C GLN A 392 -36.95 8.94 9.34
N ILE A 393 -35.86 8.26 8.97
CA ILE A 393 -35.63 6.85 9.29
C ILE A 393 -34.67 6.66 10.45
N ILE A 394 -33.97 7.71 10.88
CA ILE A 394 -33.02 7.67 12.00
C ILE A 394 -33.64 8.26 13.27
N GLU A 395 -33.52 7.53 14.37
CA GLU A 395 -34.00 7.90 15.68
C GLU A 395 -32.86 7.89 16.70
N PHE A 396 -32.78 8.96 17.50
CA PHE A 396 -31.79 9.13 18.56
C PHE A 396 -32.48 9.14 19.92
N ILE A 397 -32.06 8.24 20.82
CA ILE A 397 -32.59 8.15 22.19
C ILE A 397 -31.43 8.15 23.17
N ILE A 398 -31.57 8.88 24.29
CA ILE A 398 -30.68 8.78 25.45
C ILE A 398 -31.47 8.11 26.57
N LEU A 399 -30.97 6.99 27.09
CA LEU A 399 -31.71 6.08 27.98
C LEU A 399 -32.04 6.63 29.39
N ASN A 400 -31.84 7.94 29.65
CA ASN A 400 -32.02 8.59 30.95
C ASN A 400 -33.02 9.79 30.97
N GLU A 401 -33.86 9.97 29.93
CA GLU A 401 -34.97 10.98 29.87
C GLU A 401 -34.60 12.42 30.31
N ILE A 402 -33.64 13.05 29.61
CA ILE A 402 -33.25 14.46 29.85
C ILE A 402 -33.69 15.35 28.68
N GLN A 403 -33.89 16.65 28.94
CA GLN A 403 -33.99 17.65 27.88
C GLN A 403 -32.66 17.80 27.13
N ILE A 404 -32.61 17.29 25.91
CA ILE A 404 -31.42 17.25 25.06
C ILE A 404 -31.81 17.78 23.69
N ALA A 405 -30.90 18.53 23.05
CA ALA A 405 -31.05 18.92 21.66
C ALA A 405 -30.11 18.07 20.79
N PHE A 406 -30.68 17.43 19.77
CA PHE A 406 -29.95 16.70 18.74
C PHE A 406 -29.92 17.55 17.46
N SER A 407 -28.78 17.58 16.79
CA SER A 407 -28.68 18.08 15.43
C SER A 407 -27.88 17.11 14.58
N LEU A 408 -28.44 16.72 13.44
CA LEU A 408 -27.78 15.89 12.44
C LEU A 408 -27.23 16.79 11.34
N ILE A 409 -25.93 16.74 11.11
CA ILE A 409 -25.25 17.48 10.06
C ILE A 409 -24.69 16.47 9.05
N PRO A 410 -25.21 16.43 7.82
CA PRO A 410 -24.60 15.61 6.78
C PRO A 410 -23.27 16.21 6.34
N PHE A 411 -22.22 15.38 6.32
CA PHE A 411 -21.01 15.68 5.56
C PHE A 411 -21.16 15.16 4.13
N GLN A 412 -21.65 13.93 4.00
CA GLN A 412 -22.07 13.32 2.75
C GLN A 412 -23.44 12.67 2.95
N ASN A 413 -24.44 13.11 2.18
CA ASN A 413 -25.79 12.58 2.27
C ASN A 413 -25.88 11.18 1.66
N ILE A 414 -26.69 10.32 2.27
CA ILE A 414 -27.16 9.12 1.61
C ILE A 414 -28.14 9.52 0.51
N THR A 415 -27.98 8.93 -0.66
CA THR A 415 -28.83 9.20 -1.83
C THR A 415 -29.50 7.90 -2.28
N SER A 416 -30.39 7.99 -3.27
CA SER A 416 -30.96 6.82 -3.93
C SER A 416 -29.96 6.09 -4.84
N GLN A 417 -28.71 6.55 -4.88
CA GLN A 417 -27.60 5.93 -5.57
C GLN A 417 -26.56 5.46 -4.55
N LEU A 418 -25.70 4.53 -4.95
CA LEU A 418 -24.61 4.04 -4.10
C LEU A 418 -23.68 5.19 -3.70
N SER A 419 -23.48 5.35 -2.40
CA SER A 419 -22.68 6.43 -1.83
C SER A 419 -22.03 5.96 -0.53
N ASN A 420 -21.02 6.70 -0.05
CA ASN A 420 -20.41 6.51 1.28
C ASN A 420 -20.91 7.59 2.24
N PRO A 421 -22.15 7.51 2.73
CA PRO A 421 -22.71 8.58 3.53
C PRO A 421 -22.01 8.72 4.88
N LYS A 422 -21.89 9.97 5.31
CA LYS A 422 -21.17 10.36 6.52
C LYS A 422 -21.92 11.47 7.22
N TYR A 423 -22.25 11.25 8.50
CA TYR A 423 -23.05 12.19 9.29
C TYR A 423 -22.35 12.56 10.59
N LYS A 424 -22.52 13.80 11.03
CA LYS A 424 -22.14 14.27 12.36
C LYS A 424 -23.40 14.50 13.18
N ILE A 425 -23.48 13.83 14.33
CA ILE A 425 -24.54 13.99 15.31
C ILE A 425 -23.97 14.89 16.41
N LEU A 426 -24.54 16.07 16.60
CA LEU A 426 -24.24 16.91 17.75
C LEU A 426 -25.33 16.75 18.79
N ILE A 427 -24.90 16.53 20.03
CA ILE A 427 -25.75 16.35 21.20
C ILE A 427 -25.41 17.44 22.20
N GLN A 428 -26.32 18.38 22.40
CA GLN A 428 -26.16 19.44 23.39
C GLN A 428 -26.87 19.07 24.69
N PHE A 429 -26.10 18.96 25.77
CA PHE A 429 -26.64 18.69 27.10
C PHE A 429 -27.03 20.01 27.78
N LEU A 430 -28.31 20.16 28.12
CA LEU A 430 -28.81 21.33 28.85
C LEU A 430 -28.60 21.20 30.37
N GLU A 431 -28.49 19.96 30.86
CA GLU A 431 -28.30 19.63 32.27
C GLU A 431 -27.16 18.62 32.47
N PRO A 432 -26.51 18.57 33.65
CA PRO A 432 -25.45 17.61 33.92
C PRO A 432 -25.99 16.18 34.08
N VAL A 433 -25.38 15.22 33.40
CA VAL A 433 -25.85 13.82 33.37
C VAL A 433 -24.70 12.86 33.65
N ALA A 434 -24.95 11.85 34.49
CA ALA A 434 -23.99 10.78 34.74
C ALA A 434 -24.01 9.75 33.60
N ASN A 435 -22.88 9.59 32.89
CA ASN A 435 -22.64 8.54 31.90
C ASN A 435 -23.83 8.24 30.94
N PRO A 436 -24.29 9.23 30.15
CA PRO A 436 -25.36 8.99 29.19
C PRO A 436 -24.97 7.96 28.13
N ILE A 437 -25.94 7.10 27.77
CA ILE A 437 -25.84 6.12 26.69
C ILE A 437 -26.72 6.60 25.54
N LEU A 438 -26.09 6.85 24.39
CA LEU A 438 -26.77 7.14 23.13
C LEU A 438 -27.18 5.83 22.48
N LYS A 439 -28.46 5.66 22.20
CA LYS A 439 -28.99 4.63 21.33
C LYS A 439 -29.39 5.27 20.00
N VAL A 440 -28.77 4.81 18.91
CA VAL A 440 -29.13 5.20 17.54
C VAL A 440 -29.87 4.03 16.92
N THR A 441 -31.04 4.29 16.37
CA THR A 441 -31.86 3.30 15.65
C THR A 441 -32.11 3.80 14.23
N ILE A 442 -31.87 2.95 13.25
CA ILE A 442 -32.25 3.17 11.86
C ILE A 442 -33.44 2.23 11.55
N GLN A 443 -34.43 2.73 10.84
CA GLN A 443 -35.59 1.93 10.44
C GLN A 443 -35.14 0.75 9.56
N LYS A 444 -35.69 -0.44 9.81
CA LYS A 444 -35.46 -1.60 8.94
C LYS A 444 -36.01 -1.36 7.53
N TYR A 445 -35.44 -2.06 6.55
CA TYR A 445 -35.78 -2.06 5.13
C TYR A 445 -35.67 -0.68 4.47
N SER A 446 -34.73 0.14 4.93
CA SER A 446 -34.57 1.51 4.45
C SER A 446 -33.25 1.76 3.72
N ILE A 447 -32.17 1.09 4.14
CA ILE A 447 -30.81 1.26 3.62
C ILE A 447 -30.30 -0.08 3.11
N PHE A 448 -29.73 -0.04 1.90
CA PHE A 448 -29.27 -1.19 1.15
C PHE A 448 -27.86 -0.98 0.59
N ASN A 449 -27.13 -2.05 0.32
CA ASN A 449 -25.85 -2.00 -0.38
C ASN A 449 -26.03 -2.22 -1.90
N SER A 450 -24.93 -2.41 -2.64
CA SER A 450 -24.96 -2.66 -4.10
C SER A 450 -25.66 -3.96 -4.51
N TYR A 451 -25.88 -4.87 -3.57
CA TYR A 451 -26.50 -6.18 -3.78
C TYR A 451 -27.91 -6.25 -3.17
N ASP A 452 -28.54 -5.09 -2.91
CA ASP A 452 -29.88 -4.97 -2.32
C ASP A 452 -30.03 -5.63 -0.94
N MET A 453 -28.92 -5.84 -0.22
CA MET A 453 -28.92 -6.36 1.14
C MET A 453 -29.11 -5.25 2.16
N GLU A 454 -30.00 -5.50 3.13
CA GLU A 454 -30.33 -4.57 4.21
C GLU A 454 -29.25 -4.51 5.30
N LEU A 455 -29.25 -3.44 6.10
CA LEU A 455 -28.48 -3.33 7.34
C LEU A 455 -28.63 -4.55 8.26
N ASN A 456 -27.51 -5.14 8.66
CA ASN A 456 -27.49 -6.28 9.59
C ASN A 456 -28.01 -5.87 10.97
N ASN A 457 -27.35 -4.86 11.57
CA ASN A 457 -27.75 -4.26 12.82
C ASN A 457 -28.33 -2.87 12.57
N ASN A 458 -29.61 -2.72 12.91
CA ASN A 458 -30.32 -1.45 12.75
C ASN A 458 -30.26 -0.59 14.03
N GLN A 459 -29.55 -1.02 15.07
CA GLN A 459 -29.43 -0.32 16.35
C GLN A 459 -28.00 -0.43 16.91
N ILE A 460 -27.45 0.69 17.38
CA ILE A 460 -26.15 0.75 18.07
C ILE A 460 -26.26 1.62 19.31
N GLN A 461 -25.53 1.21 20.35
CA GLN A 461 -25.40 1.97 21.59
C GLN A 461 -23.97 2.45 21.79
N LEU A 462 -23.81 3.70 22.21
CA LEU A 462 -22.53 4.32 22.50
C LEU A 462 -22.56 5.05 23.84
N GLN A 463 -21.59 4.76 24.71
CA GLN A 463 -21.44 5.47 25.98
C GLN A 463 -20.67 6.77 25.76
N LEU A 464 -21.27 7.92 26.12
CA LEU A 464 -20.73 9.25 25.81
C LEU A 464 -19.80 9.83 26.90
N GLY A 465 -19.75 9.18 28.07
CA GLY A 465 -19.11 9.72 29.27
C GLY A 465 -19.84 10.95 29.84
N THR A 466 -19.51 11.34 31.08
CA THR A 466 -20.13 12.49 31.76
C THR A 466 -19.80 13.83 31.06
N PRO A 467 -20.76 14.53 30.44
CA PRO A 467 -20.54 15.86 29.89
C PRO A 467 -20.37 16.88 31.01
N PHE A 468 -19.48 17.86 30.82
CA PHE A 468 -19.33 18.98 31.73
C PHE A 468 -20.33 20.08 31.38
N VAL A 469 -21.39 20.20 32.19
CA VAL A 469 -22.42 21.24 32.04
C VAL A 469 -22.42 22.13 33.28
N LEU A 470 -22.27 23.44 33.10
CA LEU A 470 -22.35 24.41 34.19
C LEU A 470 -23.82 24.60 34.55
N SER A 471 -24.17 24.47 35.84
CA SER A 471 -25.53 24.77 36.30
C SER A 471 -25.91 26.22 36.05
N GLU A 472 -27.21 26.50 35.88
CA GLU A 472 -27.72 27.85 35.59
C GLU A 472 -27.28 28.89 36.64
N ALA A 473 -27.22 28.47 37.91
CA ALA A 473 -26.73 29.31 39.01
C ALA A 473 -25.24 29.67 38.86
N THR A 474 -24.42 28.72 38.37
CA THR A 474 -22.99 28.93 38.15
C THR A 474 -22.76 29.80 36.91
N GLN A 475 -23.52 29.59 35.83
CA GLN A 475 -23.46 30.45 34.64
C GLN A 475 -23.80 31.91 34.96
N LYS A 476 -24.85 32.15 35.75
CA LYS A 476 -25.21 33.50 36.21
C LYS A 476 -24.08 34.17 37.01
N ARG A 477 -23.42 33.43 37.90
CA ARG A 477 -22.26 33.93 38.66
C ARG A 477 -21.08 34.26 37.75
N VAL A 478 -20.75 33.38 36.80
CA VAL A 478 -19.65 33.62 35.85
C VAL A 478 -19.92 34.85 35.00
N ASN A 479 -21.13 35.01 34.47
CA ASN A 479 -21.50 36.18 33.66
C ASN A 479 -21.44 37.49 34.47
N GLN A 480 -21.84 37.47 35.75
CA GLN A 480 -21.68 38.62 36.64
C GLN A 480 -20.21 38.98 36.86
N ILE A 481 -19.33 37.99 37.02
CA ILE A 481 -17.88 38.20 37.17
C ILE A 481 -17.28 38.79 35.89
N ILE A 482 -17.67 38.29 34.71
CA ILE A 482 -17.22 38.82 33.42
C ILE A 482 -17.63 40.29 33.29
N GLN A 483 -18.90 40.61 33.55
CA GLN A 483 -19.38 42.00 33.49
C GLN A 483 -18.65 42.92 34.48
N MET A 484 -18.34 42.43 35.69
CA MET A 484 -17.52 43.18 36.64
C MET A 484 -16.10 43.42 36.10
N ASN A 485 -15.48 42.41 35.50
CA ASN A 485 -14.14 42.53 34.94
C ASN A 485 -14.11 43.54 33.79
N ASP A 486 -15.08 43.50 32.89
CA ASP A 486 -15.21 44.47 31.79
C ASP A 486 -15.38 45.90 32.34
N ALA A 487 -16.22 46.08 33.36
CA ALA A 487 -16.38 47.38 34.02
C ALA A 487 -15.08 47.87 34.65
N VAL A 488 -14.28 47.00 35.27
CA VAL A 488 -12.94 47.34 35.81
C VAL A 488 -11.99 47.73 34.69
N ILE A 489 -11.97 47.02 33.57
CA ILE A 489 -11.13 47.34 32.41
C ILE A 489 -11.51 48.71 31.84
N TYR A 490 -12.79 48.97 31.59
CA TYR A 490 -13.22 50.24 31.01
C TYR A 490 -12.98 51.43 31.96
N THR A 491 -13.18 51.23 33.26
CA THR A 491 -12.91 52.28 34.25
C THR A 491 -11.42 52.57 34.40
N THR A 492 -10.56 51.54 34.41
CA THR A 492 -9.10 51.74 34.48
C THR A 492 -8.55 52.41 33.22
N VAL A 493 -9.00 52.00 32.04
CA VAL A 493 -8.65 52.67 30.76
C VAL A 493 -9.15 54.11 30.75
N GLY A 494 -10.37 54.37 31.23
CA GLY A 494 -10.92 55.71 31.35
C GLY A 494 -10.11 56.62 32.28
N ILE A 495 -9.73 56.12 33.46
CA ILE A 495 -8.88 56.85 34.42
C ILE A 495 -7.50 57.12 33.82
N ALA A 496 -6.89 56.13 33.17
CA ALA A 496 -5.59 56.29 32.52
C ALA A 496 -5.65 57.34 31.39
N GLY A 497 -6.70 57.33 30.57
CA GLY A 497 -6.93 58.33 29.52
C GLY A 497 -7.13 59.74 30.09
N PHE A 498 -7.90 59.87 31.18
CA PHE A 498 -8.09 61.15 31.85
C PHE A 498 -6.79 61.69 32.46
N LEU A 499 -5.98 60.83 33.10
CA LEU A 499 -4.67 61.18 33.62
C LEU A 499 -3.71 61.60 32.49
N PHE A 500 -3.73 60.90 31.36
CA PHE A 500 -2.91 61.26 30.20
C PHE A 500 -3.24 62.67 29.69
N LEU A 501 -4.52 62.99 29.52
CA LEU A 501 -4.97 64.30 29.03
C LEU A 501 -4.62 65.45 30.00
N THR A 502 -4.77 65.21 31.31
CA THR A 502 -4.50 66.22 32.34
C THR A 502 -3.01 66.48 32.52
N VAL A 503 -2.19 65.43 32.53
CA VAL A 503 -0.73 65.52 32.65
C VAL A 503 -0.10 66.18 31.42
N PHE A 504 -0.55 65.83 30.20
CA PHE A 504 -0.08 66.49 28.97
C PHE A 504 -0.41 67.98 28.95
N ARG A 505 -1.61 68.36 29.40
CA ARG A 505 -2.00 69.77 29.49
C ARG A 505 -1.08 70.54 30.45
N TYR A 506 -0.76 69.97 31.61
CA TYR A 506 0.13 70.59 32.58
C TYR A 506 1.56 70.73 32.06
N LEU A 507 2.10 69.68 31.41
CA LEU A 507 3.41 69.72 30.75
C LEU A 507 3.48 70.80 29.67
N TYR A 508 2.47 70.87 28.80
CA TYR A 508 2.43 71.85 27.72
C TYR A 508 2.37 73.28 28.25
N GLN A 509 1.58 73.51 29.30
CA GLN A 509 1.44 74.82 29.92
C GLN A 509 2.76 75.28 30.57
N ASN A 510 3.50 74.37 31.21
CA ASN A 510 4.81 74.67 31.80
C ASN A 510 5.90 74.89 30.74
N ILE A 511 5.91 74.10 29.66
CA ILE A 511 6.83 74.29 28.52
C ILE A 511 6.56 75.65 27.85
N PHE A 512 5.29 76.00 27.64
CA PHE A 512 4.90 77.28 27.05
C PHE A 512 5.33 78.48 27.90
N ILE A 513 5.20 78.38 29.24
CA ILE A 513 5.69 79.41 30.18
C ILE A 513 7.22 79.52 30.15
N ALA A 514 7.94 78.39 30.07
CA ALA A 514 9.39 78.38 29.95
C ALA A 514 9.87 79.03 28.63
N TYR A 515 9.19 78.74 27.53
CA TYR A 515 9.49 79.30 26.20
C TYR A 515 9.25 80.83 26.17
N PHE A 516 8.18 81.31 26.80
CA PHE A 516 7.90 82.75 26.89
C PHE A 516 8.88 83.52 27.79
N ARG A 517 9.46 82.87 28.81
CA ARG A 517 10.51 83.50 29.64
C ARG A 517 11.82 83.70 28.87
N GLN A 518 12.16 82.83 27.93
CA GLN A 518 13.33 83.02 27.06
C GLN A 518 13.17 84.19 26.08
N PHE A 519 11.97 84.46 25.58
CA PHE A 519 11.72 85.58 24.66
C PHE A 519 11.77 86.97 25.31
N LYS A 520 11.65 87.07 26.64
CA LYS A 520 11.76 88.35 27.38
C LYS A 520 13.20 88.75 27.74
N CYS A 521 14.19 87.89 27.49
CA CYS A 521 15.61 88.15 27.78
C CYS A 521 16.46 88.32 26.52
N ARG A 522 15.85 88.64 25.37
CA ARG A 522 16.55 88.90 24.11
C ARG A 522 16.27 90.29 23.57
#